data_AF-A0A1I3MJ99-F1
#
_entry.id   AF-A0A1I3MJ99-F1
#
_cell.length_a   1.000
_cell.length_b   1.000
_cell.length_c   1.000
_cell.angle_alpha   90.00
_cell.angle_beta   90.00
_cell.angle_gamma   90.00
#
_symmetry.space_group_name_H-M   'P 1'
#
loop_
_entity.id
_entity.type
_entity.pdbx_description
1 polymer ?
#
loop_
_entity_poly.entity_id
_entity_poly.type
_entity_poly.pdbx_seq_one_letter_code
_entity_poly.pdbx_strand_id
1 'polypeptide(L)'
;MLEILQQIPFQYWKLAKSEFRRRFATVEWPEYPDHLHLEIDVDVLEEQLRRHHFEDANGWSLKYEDEILNMRRPAGTAVDGRPLEDHLRARPVDGDLEINGHVEPNRWEAKTAHVHEEGLTWLDKHELRILLEGCGIDVDTLEP
;
A
#
# COMPACT_ATOMS: atom_id res chain seq x y z
N MET A 1 10.55 -8.26 29.66
CA MET A 1 11.38 -7.95 28.46
C MET A 1 10.76 -6.87 27.55
N LEU A 2 9.43 -6.68 27.51
CA LEU A 2 8.79 -5.56 26.79
C LEU A 2 8.59 -4.28 27.66
N GLU A 3 8.69 -4.36 28.99
CA GLU A 3 8.46 -3.23 29.92
C GLU A 3 9.49 -2.10 29.75
N ILE A 4 10.72 -2.42 29.32
CA ILE A 4 11.74 -1.40 29.05
C ILE A 4 11.32 -0.45 27.93
N LEU A 5 10.50 -0.91 26.97
CA LEU A 5 10.00 -0.09 25.88
C LEU A 5 9.00 0.98 26.36
N GLN A 6 8.31 0.73 27.47
CA GLN A 6 7.38 1.69 28.08
C GLN A 6 8.10 2.86 28.78
N GLN A 7 9.38 2.69 29.10
CA GLN A 7 10.21 3.72 29.73
C GLN A 7 10.97 4.60 28.72
N ILE A 8 10.97 4.21 27.43
CA ILE A 8 11.58 5.00 26.37
C ILE A 8 10.64 6.17 26.04
N PRO A 9 11.08 7.44 26.12
CA PRO A 9 10.25 8.56 25.71
C PRO A 9 9.77 8.37 24.26
N PHE A 10 8.49 8.66 24.03
CA PHE A 10 7.79 8.33 22.78
C PHE A 10 8.51 8.82 21.52
N GLN A 11 9.15 9.99 21.56
CA GLN A 11 9.95 10.52 20.45
C GLN A 11 11.13 9.61 20.05
N TYR A 12 11.84 9.03 21.02
CA TYR A 12 12.96 8.13 20.76
C TYR A 12 12.47 6.78 20.26
N TRP A 13 11.33 6.31 20.77
CA TRP A 13 10.67 5.12 20.24
C TRP A 13 10.26 5.31 18.77
N LYS A 14 9.67 6.47 18.43
CA LYS A 14 9.34 6.82 17.03
C LYS A 14 10.56 6.83 16.13
N LEU A 15 11.66 7.47 16.55
CA LEU A 15 12.91 7.51 15.81
C LEU A 15 13.49 6.11 15.60
N ALA A 16 13.58 5.30 16.66
CA ALA A 16 14.07 3.93 16.59
C ALA A 16 13.21 3.04 15.69
N LYS A 17 11.88 3.18 15.76
CA LYS A 17 10.94 2.47 14.87
C LYS A 17 11.16 2.86 13.40
N SER A 18 11.29 4.16 13.12
CA SER A 18 11.55 4.68 11.78
C SER A 18 12.86 4.09 11.22
N GLU A 19 13.92 4.09 12.04
CA GLU A 19 15.21 3.56 11.58
C GLU A 19 15.26 2.05 11.45
N PHE A 20 14.56 1.33 12.34
CA PHE A 20 14.38 -0.10 12.19
C PHE A 20 13.65 -0.42 10.88
N ARG A 21 12.56 0.29 10.59
CA ARG A 21 11.81 0.13 9.34
C ARG A 21 12.70 0.37 8.13
N ARG A 22 13.44 1.48 8.09
CA ARG A 22 14.33 1.82 6.96
C ARG A 22 15.40 0.77 6.70
N ARG A 23 15.96 0.16 7.75
CA ARG A 23 17.11 -0.77 7.62
C ARG A 23 16.73 -2.22 7.44
N PHE A 24 15.59 -2.64 7.99
CA PHE A 24 15.24 -4.06 8.12
C PHE A 24 13.85 -4.40 7.58
N ALA A 25 13.02 -3.41 7.27
CA ALA A 25 11.68 -3.62 6.73
C ALA A 25 11.37 -2.73 5.51
N THR A 26 12.44 -2.27 4.85
CA THR A 26 12.38 -1.70 3.50
C THR A 26 12.92 -2.74 2.52
N VAL A 27 12.19 -2.97 1.44
CA VAL A 27 12.54 -3.89 0.36
C VAL A 27 12.47 -3.16 -0.98
N GLU A 28 13.16 -3.67 -1.99
CA GLU A 28 13.15 -3.09 -3.35
C GLU A 28 11.72 -3.00 -3.88
N TRP A 29 11.44 -1.93 -4.63
CA TRP A 29 10.16 -1.80 -5.33
C TRP A 29 9.99 -2.98 -6.31
N PRO A 30 8.84 -3.66 -6.31
CA PRO A 30 8.70 -4.88 -7.09
C PRO A 30 8.67 -4.54 -8.58
N GLU A 31 9.60 -5.05 -9.39
CA GLU A 31 9.65 -4.74 -10.84
C GLU A 31 8.75 -5.64 -11.71
N TYR A 32 8.36 -6.80 -11.19
CA TYR A 32 7.60 -7.80 -11.94
C TYR A 32 6.08 -7.55 -12.04
N PRO A 33 5.40 -6.96 -11.03
CA PRO A 33 4.00 -6.58 -11.15
C PRO A 33 3.78 -5.47 -12.17
N ASP A 34 2.58 -5.40 -12.72
CA ASP A 34 2.18 -4.32 -13.60
C ASP A 34 2.02 -3.01 -12.82
N HIS A 35 2.53 -1.92 -13.40
CA HIS A 35 2.44 -0.58 -12.83
C HIS A 35 1.76 0.40 -13.80
N LEU A 36 1.23 1.49 -13.25
CA LEU A 36 0.74 2.66 -13.99
C LEU A 36 1.50 3.91 -13.55
N HIS A 37 1.76 4.81 -14.49
CA HIS A 37 2.31 6.13 -14.21
C HIS A 37 1.19 7.16 -14.23
N LEU A 38 1.09 7.95 -13.16
CA LEU A 38 0.12 9.03 -13.01
C LEU A 38 0.81 10.40 -12.82
N GLU A 39 0.60 11.34 -13.73
CA GLU A 39 0.88 12.77 -13.56
C GLU A 39 -0.18 13.38 -12.62
N ILE A 40 -0.11 12.99 -11.34
CA ILE A 40 -0.99 13.45 -10.28
C ILE A 40 -0.17 13.74 -9.04
N ASP A 41 -0.51 14.81 -8.33
CA ASP A 41 0.10 15.10 -7.04
C ASP A 41 -0.33 14.05 -5.99
N VAL A 42 0.59 13.64 -5.12
CA VAL A 42 0.34 12.60 -4.11
C VAL A 42 -0.76 12.99 -3.12
N ASP A 43 -0.89 14.27 -2.76
CA ASP A 43 -1.94 14.74 -1.85
C ASP A 43 -3.31 14.62 -2.52
N VAL A 44 -3.39 14.88 -3.83
CA VAL A 44 -4.62 14.72 -4.62
C VAL A 44 -4.98 13.23 -4.75
N LEU A 45 -4.01 12.37 -5.04
CA LEU A 45 -4.20 10.92 -5.07
C LEU A 45 -4.73 10.41 -3.73
N GLU A 46 -4.07 10.77 -2.63
CA GLU A 46 -4.48 10.37 -1.28
C GLU A 46 -5.90 10.88 -0.95
N GLU A 47 -6.22 12.13 -1.28
CA GLU A 47 -7.54 12.70 -1.04
C GLU A 47 -8.64 11.91 -1.78
N GLN A 48 -8.41 11.58 -3.06
CA GLN A 48 -9.36 10.79 -3.83
C GLN A 48 -9.53 9.39 -3.24
N LEU A 49 -8.43 8.69 -2.95
CA LEU A 49 -8.49 7.36 -2.34
C LEU A 49 -9.26 7.39 -1.01
N ARG A 50 -9.04 8.40 -0.15
CA ARG A 50 -9.76 8.55 1.12
C ARG A 50 -11.27 8.72 0.96
N ARG A 51 -11.73 9.42 -0.10
CA ARG A 51 -13.17 9.54 -0.42
C ARG A 51 -13.80 8.19 -0.76
N HIS A 52 -12.98 7.21 -1.14
CA HIS A 52 -13.36 5.84 -1.46
C HIS A 52 -12.95 4.84 -0.37
N HIS A 53 -12.86 5.30 0.88
CA HIS A 53 -12.60 4.51 2.09
C HIS A 53 -11.24 3.81 2.15
N PHE A 54 -10.26 4.28 1.38
CA PHE A 54 -8.89 3.86 1.59
C PHE A 54 -8.32 4.49 2.86
N GLU A 55 -7.56 3.69 3.61
CA GLU A 55 -6.92 4.07 4.85
C GLU A 55 -5.41 3.77 4.80
N ASP A 56 -4.64 4.52 5.60
CA ASP A 56 -3.20 4.33 5.72
C ASP A 56 -2.83 2.92 6.22
N ALA A 57 -1.88 2.29 5.54
CA ALA A 57 -1.37 0.97 5.89
C ALA A 57 0.13 0.97 6.26
N ASN A 58 0.79 2.13 6.27
CA ASN A 58 2.20 2.29 6.62
C ASN A 58 2.59 1.68 7.98
N GLY A 59 1.66 1.63 8.94
CA GLY A 59 1.92 1.06 10.27
C GLY A 59 2.13 -0.47 10.29
N TRP A 60 1.71 -1.18 9.24
CA TRP A 60 1.43 -2.62 9.30
C TRP A 60 2.00 -3.43 8.12
N SER A 61 2.53 -2.77 7.09
CA SER A 61 3.12 -3.36 5.88
C SER A 61 4.65 -3.21 5.83
N LEU A 62 5.30 -4.08 5.03
CA LEU A 62 6.65 -3.80 4.52
C LEU A 62 6.65 -2.47 3.76
N LYS A 63 7.74 -1.71 3.87
CA LYS A 63 7.95 -0.50 3.08
C LYS A 63 8.67 -0.86 1.78
N TYR A 64 8.25 -0.31 0.65
CA TYR A 64 9.09 -0.36 -0.56
C TYR A 64 10.05 0.84 -0.61
N GLU A 65 11.16 0.68 -1.32
CA GLU A 65 12.07 1.79 -1.63
C GLU A 65 11.30 2.92 -2.32
N ASP A 66 11.56 4.15 -1.85
CA ASP A 66 10.91 5.38 -2.30
C ASP A 66 9.37 5.42 -2.21
N GLU A 67 8.75 4.45 -1.53
CA GLU A 67 7.31 4.44 -1.26
C GLU A 67 6.90 5.69 -0.46
N ILE A 68 5.95 6.44 -1.01
CA ILE A 68 5.35 7.63 -0.41
C ILE A 68 3.87 7.43 -0.07
N LEU A 69 3.19 6.46 -0.70
CA LEU A 69 1.79 6.14 -0.46
C LEU A 69 1.60 4.64 -0.26
N ASN A 70 0.79 4.27 0.73
CA ASN A 70 0.53 2.89 1.13
C ASN A 70 -0.87 2.83 1.76
N MET A 71 -1.87 2.52 0.95
CA MET A 71 -3.27 2.62 1.34
C MET A 71 -4.05 1.35 1.00
N ARG A 72 -5.09 1.07 1.78
CA ARG A 72 -5.93 -0.11 1.60
C ARG A 72 -7.40 0.14 1.88
N ARG A 73 -8.29 -0.69 1.34
CA ARG A 73 -9.71 -0.74 1.71
C ARG A 73 -10.26 -2.17 1.66
N PRO A 74 -11.37 -2.49 2.35
CA PRO A 74 -12.06 -3.75 2.16
C PRO A 74 -12.50 -3.98 0.70
N ALA A 75 -12.29 -5.20 0.19
CA ALA A 75 -12.56 -5.58 -1.20
C ALA A 75 -13.43 -6.85 -1.31
N GLY A 76 -14.41 -6.98 -0.42
CA GLY A 76 -15.33 -8.12 -0.44
C GLY A 76 -14.72 -9.39 0.14
N THR A 77 -15.02 -10.54 -0.47
CA THR A 77 -14.73 -11.86 0.10
C THR A 77 -14.31 -12.83 -1.00
N ALA A 78 -13.26 -13.61 -0.74
CA ALA A 78 -12.80 -14.70 -1.59
C ALA A 78 -13.83 -15.84 -1.65
N VAL A 79 -13.66 -16.77 -2.61
CA VAL A 79 -14.53 -17.95 -2.80
C VAL A 79 -14.62 -18.82 -1.54
N ASP A 80 -13.54 -18.89 -0.75
CA ASP A 80 -13.48 -19.64 0.50
C ASP A 80 -14.03 -18.89 1.72
N GLY A 81 -14.62 -17.71 1.51
CA GLY A 81 -15.21 -16.90 2.59
C GLY A 81 -14.22 -15.98 3.30
N ARG A 82 -12.94 -15.92 2.90
CA ARG A 82 -11.98 -14.99 3.51
C ARG A 82 -12.25 -13.54 3.07
N PRO A 83 -12.31 -12.57 4.00
CA PRO A 83 -12.40 -11.15 3.65
C PRO A 83 -11.12 -10.70 2.95
N LEU A 84 -11.26 -9.83 1.95
CA LEU A 84 -10.16 -9.30 1.13
C LEU A 84 -9.99 -7.79 1.32
N GLU A 85 -8.82 -7.28 0.97
CA GLU A 85 -8.52 -5.85 0.86
C GLU A 85 -7.83 -5.51 -0.46
N ASP A 86 -8.24 -4.40 -1.07
CA ASP A 86 -7.47 -3.74 -2.14
C ASP A 86 -6.33 -2.99 -1.46
N HIS A 87 -5.12 -3.11 -1.98
CA HIS A 87 -3.94 -2.45 -1.44
C HIS A 87 -3.22 -1.73 -2.57
N LEU A 88 -3.14 -0.41 -2.47
CA LEU A 88 -2.49 0.49 -3.42
C LEU A 88 -1.25 1.11 -2.83
N ARG A 89 -0.21 1.22 -3.65
CA ARG A 89 1.05 1.85 -3.28
C ARG A 89 1.56 2.74 -4.39
N ALA A 90 2.28 3.80 -4.02
CA ALA A 90 2.89 4.69 -4.99
C ALA A 90 4.29 5.13 -4.57
N ARG A 91 5.15 5.34 -5.58
CA ARG A 91 6.45 6.02 -5.45
C ARG A 91 6.61 7.07 -6.56
N PRO A 92 7.43 8.11 -6.34
CA PRO A 92 7.73 9.09 -7.39
C PRO A 92 8.74 8.52 -8.40
N VAL A 93 8.49 8.69 -9.69
CA VAL A 93 9.40 8.34 -10.79
C VAL A 93 9.31 9.41 -11.89
N ASP A 94 10.42 10.05 -12.21
CA ASP A 94 10.53 11.04 -13.31
C ASP A 94 9.50 12.20 -13.29
N GLY A 95 8.99 12.54 -12.11
CA GLY A 95 7.99 13.61 -11.93
C GLY A 95 6.55 13.11 -11.84
N ASP A 96 6.32 11.84 -12.15
CA ASP A 96 5.03 11.16 -12.03
C ASP A 96 5.00 10.24 -10.80
N LEU A 97 3.82 9.69 -10.51
CA LEU A 97 3.65 8.61 -9.55
C LEU A 97 3.57 7.27 -10.27
N GLU A 98 4.52 6.38 -9.96
CA GLU A 98 4.39 4.97 -10.31
C GLU A 98 3.55 4.27 -9.25
N ILE A 99 2.46 3.63 -9.69
CA ILE A 99 1.45 3.01 -8.84
C ILE A 99 1.37 1.53 -9.14
N ASN A 100 1.29 0.73 -8.08
CA ASN A 100 0.94 -0.68 -8.16
C ASN A 100 -0.15 -1.04 -7.16
N GLY A 101 -0.77 -2.20 -7.37
CA GLY A 101 -1.83 -2.67 -6.51
C GLY A 101 -1.95 -4.19 -6.48
N HIS A 102 -2.46 -4.70 -5.37
CA HIS A 102 -2.80 -6.11 -5.23
C HIS A 102 -4.05 -6.26 -4.37
N VAL A 103 -4.68 -7.42 -4.50
CA VAL A 103 -5.71 -7.91 -3.58
C VAL A 103 -5.05 -8.91 -2.64
N GLU A 104 -5.28 -8.75 -1.34
CA GLU A 104 -4.78 -9.68 -0.32
C GLU A 104 -5.85 -9.97 0.74
N PRO A 105 -5.72 -11.03 1.55
CA PRO A 105 -6.61 -11.25 2.68
C PRO A 105 -6.62 -10.05 3.63
N ASN A 106 -7.79 -9.68 4.16
CA ASN A 106 -7.89 -8.54 5.05
C ASN A 106 -6.99 -8.72 6.29
N ARG A 107 -6.08 -7.77 6.54
CA ARG A 107 -5.07 -7.94 7.58
C ARG A 107 -5.64 -7.97 8.99
N TRP A 108 -6.81 -7.38 9.23
CA TRP A 108 -7.43 -7.38 10.56
C TRP A 108 -8.10 -8.71 10.89
N GLU A 109 -8.59 -9.39 9.87
CA GLU A 109 -9.41 -10.60 10.00
C GLU A 109 -8.62 -11.88 9.69
N ALA A 110 -7.64 -11.82 8.79
CA ALA A 110 -6.84 -12.95 8.32
C ALA A 110 -5.33 -12.80 8.63
N LYS A 111 -4.99 -12.39 9.86
CA LYS A 111 -3.62 -12.02 10.29
C LYS A 111 -2.52 -13.04 9.96
N THR A 112 -2.84 -14.34 9.99
CA THR A 112 -1.85 -15.41 9.74
C THR A 112 -1.43 -15.51 8.28
N ALA A 113 -2.29 -15.10 7.33
CA ALA A 113 -1.96 -15.11 5.91
C ALA A 113 -0.82 -14.14 5.56
N HIS A 114 -0.69 -13.07 6.35
CA HIS A 114 0.32 -12.02 6.18
C HIS A 114 1.73 -12.41 6.65
N VAL A 115 1.87 -13.51 7.39
CA VAL A 115 3.18 -13.98 7.85
C VAL A 115 3.95 -14.68 6.71
N HIS A 116 3.22 -15.25 5.76
CA HIS A 116 3.76 -16.02 4.63
C HIS A 116 3.40 -15.42 3.26
N GLU A 117 2.86 -14.20 3.25
CA GLU A 117 2.35 -13.52 2.04
C GLU A 117 1.36 -14.39 1.24
N GLU A 118 0.58 -15.21 1.95
CA GLU A 118 -0.36 -16.14 1.35
C GLU A 118 -1.58 -15.40 0.77
N GLY A 119 -1.86 -15.62 -0.51
CA GLY A 119 -3.06 -15.12 -1.16
C GLY A 119 -2.96 -13.68 -1.67
N LEU A 120 -1.75 -13.12 -1.77
CA LEU A 120 -1.52 -11.88 -2.49
C LEU A 120 -1.67 -12.12 -3.99
N THR A 121 -2.53 -11.34 -4.64
CA THR A 121 -2.75 -11.36 -6.09
C THR A 121 -2.52 -9.96 -6.64
N TRP A 122 -1.43 -9.77 -7.39
CA TRP A 122 -1.15 -8.50 -8.07
C TRP A 122 -2.20 -8.21 -9.13
N LEU A 123 -2.61 -6.95 -9.21
CA LEU A 123 -3.50 -6.46 -10.24
C LEU A 123 -2.72 -6.28 -11.54
N ASP A 124 -3.31 -6.68 -12.66
CA ASP A 124 -2.79 -6.29 -13.97
C ASP A 124 -3.09 -4.80 -14.27
N LYS A 125 -2.52 -4.26 -15.36
CA LYS A 125 -2.77 -2.86 -15.75
C LYS A 125 -4.24 -2.51 -15.92
N HIS A 126 -5.05 -3.43 -16.43
CA HIS A 126 -6.47 -3.17 -16.68
C HIS A 126 -7.26 -3.14 -15.39
N GLU A 127 -7.02 -4.08 -14.48
CA GLU A 127 -7.64 -4.13 -13.16
C GLU A 127 -7.23 -2.91 -12.32
N LEU A 128 -5.96 -2.52 -12.36
CA LEU A 128 -5.46 -1.35 -11.66
C LEU A 128 -6.11 -0.06 -12.21
N ARG A 129 -6.26 0.04 -13.54
CA ARG A 129 -6.97 1.16 -14.19
C ARG A 129 -8.42 1.24 -13.71
N ILE A 130 -9.17 0.14 -13.78
CA ILE A 130 -10.57 0.10 -13.32
C ILE A 130 -10.69 0.53 -11.86
N LEU A 131 -9.77 0.07 -11.00
CA LEU A 131 -9.76 0.42 -9.59
C LEU A 131 -9.58 1.93 -9.37
N LEU A 132 -8.61 2.53 -10.06
CA LEU A 132 -8.30 3.96 -9.96
C LEU A 132 -9.42 4.82 -10.56
N GLU A 133 -9.94 4.47 -11.73
CA GLU A 133 -11.09 5.14 -12.36
C GLU A 133 -12.34 5.06 -11.47
N GLY A 134 -12.56 3.92 -10.82
CA GLY A 134 -13.61 3.74 -9.82
C GLY A 134 -13.46 4.64 -8.58
N CYS A 135 -12.27 5.20 -8.37
CA CYS A 135 -11.97 6.20 -7.35
C CYS A 135 -11.97 7.65 -7.89
N GLY A 136 -12.44 7.85 -9.13
CA GLY A 136 -12.49 9.16 -9.78
C GLY A 136 -11.13 9.69 -10.22
N ILE A 137 -10.14 8.81 -10.37
CA ILE A 137 -8.81 9.15 -10.88
C ILE A 137 -8.82 8.95 -12.40
N ASP A 138 -8.47 10.01 -13.13
CA ASP A 138 -8.34 9.94 -14.59
C ASP A 138 -7.00 9.27 -14.94
N VAL A 139 -7.08 8.12 -15.61
CA VAL A 139 -5.92 7.31 -16.02
C VAL A 139 -5.62 7.50 -17.52
N ASP A 140 -6.56 8.09 -18.28
CA ASP A 140 -6.49 8.18 -19.74
C ASP A 140 -5.59 9.34 -20.22
N THR A 141 -5.07 10.18 -19.32
CA THR A 141 -4.19 11.31 -19.69
C THR A 141 -2.75 10.91 -19.98
N LEU A 142 -2.36 9.63 -19.92
CA LEU A 142 -0.94 9.23 -19.77
C LEU A 142 -0.48 8.05 -20.63
N GLU A 143 -1.07 7.86 -21.80
CA GLU A 143 -0.41 7.08 -22.86
C GLU A 143 0.25 8.05 -23.87
N PRO A 144 1.56 7.93 -24.15
CA PRO A 144 2.14 8.51 -25.36
C PRO A 144 1.60 7.83 -26.63
#